data_AF-A0A8C3LLD5-F1
#
_entry.id   AF-A0A8C3LLD5-F1
#
_cell.length_a   1.000
_cell.length_b   1.000
_cell.length_c   1.000
_cell.angle_alpha   90.00
_cell.angle_beta   90.00
_cell.angle_gamma   90.00
#
_symmetry.space_group_name_H-M   'P 1'
#
loop_
_entity.id
_entity.type
_entity.pdbx_description
1 polymer ?
#
loop_
_entity_poly.entity_id
_entity_poly.type
_entity_poly.pdbx_seq_one_letter_code
_entity_poly.pdbx_strand_id
1 'polypeptide(L)'
;MIHCGKRHVCAIVVCIVIFGSILICSWKGAQLQDNMTRKTFPQGNNVISVGQFCRGKAAKNVITPLKDNRTFIISPYFDDREDKVIRVIGIVHHEDVKELYCWFCCQPHGKTYVSKAKIDVHSDRFGFPYGAADIVCLEPENCDPTHVSIHQSPHGDIDQLSRFEIKNRKAEAFSADFTVCISAMFGNYNNVLQFVQSMEMYKILGAQKVVIYKNNCSQMMEKVLKFYLEEGTVEVIPWPINSYLKVSTKWHFSMDAKDIGYYGQITALNDCIYRNMQRSRFVVLNDADEIILPLKHSDWKTMMSSLQEQNPGTGVFLFENHIFPETITTPMFNISSWNTVPGINILQHVHREPDRKEVFNPKKMIVDPRKVIQTSVHSVLHAYGTSVNVPMDVALIYHCRVPLQSNLPRESLIRDTTLWRYNSSLIMNVNKVLYQTVLETQK
;
A
#
# COMPACT_ATOMS: atom_id res chain seq x y z
N MET A 1 3.24 61.98 55.26
CA MET A 1 3.92 63.16 54.69
C MET A 1 4.34 62.76 53.27
N ILE A 2 3.85 63.40 52.19
CA ILE A 2 4.31 64.68 51.61
C ILE A 2 5.71 64.50 50.96
N HIS A 3 5.96 64.72 49.65
CA HIS A 3 5.10 65.11 48.51
C HIS A 3 5.78 64.86 47.13
N CYS A 4 4.98 64.88 46.04
CA CYS A 4 5.19 65.45 44.66
C CYS A 4 6.59 65.45 43.96
N GLY A 5 6.73 65.24 42.63
CA GLY A 5 5.78 64.84 41.56
C GLY A 5 6.10 65.41 40.14
N LYS A 6 5.31 64.99 39.12
CA LYS A 6 5.33 65.41 37.67
C LYS A 6 6.56 64.92 36.86
N ARG A 7 6.52 64.63 35.54
CA ARG A 7 5.51 64.70 34.42
C ARG A 7 5.84 63.52 33.43
N HIS A 8 5.38 63.31 32.17
CA HIS A 8 4.63 64.09 31.16
C HIS A 8 3.90 63.15 30.13
N VAL A 9 2.74 63.60 29.62
CA VAL A 9 2.03 63.32 28.33
C VAL A 9 2.54 62.23 27.35
N CYS A 10 1.68 61.24 27.03
CA CYS A 10 0.93 61.20 25.74
C CYS A 10 -0.32 60.28 25.82
N ALA A 11 -1.29 60.42 24.90
CA ALA A 11 -2.64 59.83 24.94
C ALA A 11 -3.25 59.79 23.51
N ILE A 12 -4.29 59.01 23.16
CA ILE A 12 -5.20 58.11 23.92
C ILE A 12 -5.64 56.93 23.02
N VAL A 13 -6.24 55.87 23.58
CA VAL A 13 -6.83 54.73 22.84
C VAL A 13 -8.33 54.58 23.16
N VAL A 14 -9.13 54.34 22.11
CA VAL A 14 -10.47 53.67 21.99
C VAL A 14 -11.30 53.41 23.28
N CYS A 15 -12.63 53.68 23.28
CA CYS A 15 -13.68 52.77 23.83
C CYS A 15 -15.18 53.19 23.70
N ILE A 16 -16.03 52.24 23.24
CA ILE A 16 -17.36 51.80 23.78
C ILE A 16 -18.68 52.61 23.50
N VAL A 17 -19.82 51.88 23.56
CA VAL A 17 -21.28 52.19 23.40
C VAL A 17 -21.77 52.40 21.94
N ILE A 18 -22.74 51.70 21.31
CA ILE A 18 -23.92 50.81 21.61
C ILE A 18 -25.31 51.51 21.48
N PHE A 19 -26.04 51.15 20.41
CA PHE A 19 -27.50 51.28 20.13
C PHE A 19 -28.14 52.70 20.01
N GLY A 20 -29.10 52.84 19.07
CA GLY A 20 -29.98 54.02 18.94
C GLY A 20 -30.66 54.16 17.56
N SER A 21 -31.95 53.83 17.46
CA SER A 21 -32.77 53.84 16.23
C SER A 21 -33.19 55.24 15.71
N ILE A 22 -33.39 55.39 14.38
CA ILE A 22 -34.20 56.39 13.60
C ILE A 22 -33.71 56.24 12.12
N LEU A 23 -34.43 55.90 11.04
CA LEU A 23 -35.85 55.90 10.59
C LEU A 23 -36.32 57.23 9.95
N ILE A 24 -36.93 57.16 8.75
CA ILE A 24 -37.52 58.27 7.91
C ILE A 24 -36.45 59.06 7.10
N CYS A 25 -36.22 58.74 5.81
CA CYS A 25 -36.79 59.33 4.57
C CYS A 25 -36.24 60.75 4.20
N SER A 26 -36.12 61.18 2.92
CA SER A 26 -36.73 60.65 1.69
C SER A 26 -36.00 61.02 0.37
N TRP A 27 -36.32 60.26 -0.70
CA TRP A 27 -36.42 60.66 -2.13
C TRP A 27 -35.21 61.23 -2.92
N LYS A 28 -34.59 60.37 -3.74
CA LYS A 28 -34.60 60.35 -5.23
C LYS A 28 -33.42 59.48 -5.75
N GLY A 29 -33.56 58.54 -6.68
CA GLY A 29 -34.75 57.95 -7.29
C GLY A 29 -34.43 57.27 -8.63
N ALA A 30 -34.67 55.96 -8.76
CA ALA A 30 -34.60 55.22 -10.03
C ALA A 30 -35.38 53.90 -9.95
N GLN A 31 -36.25 53.64 -10.92
CA GLN A 31 -36.80 52.31 -11.25
C GLN A 31 -36.49 52.05 -12.73
N LEU A 32 -36.19 50.80 -13.10
CA LEU A 32 -37.01 50.03 -14.07
C LEU A 32 -36.38 48.66 -14.41
N GLN A 33 -37.11 47.63 -13.99
CA GLN A 33 -37.30 46.31 -14.62
C GLN A 33 -36.28 45.74 -15.62
N ASP A 34 -35.77 44.58 -15.24
CA ASP A 34 -35.09 43.61 -16.11
C ASP A 34 -36.04 43.02 -17.18
N ASN A 35 -35.51 42.69 -18.36
CA ASN A 35 -36.34 42.25 -19.50
C ASN A 35 -35.59 41.30 -20.46
N MET A 36 -35.27 40.08 -19.99
CA MET A 36 -34.59 39.05 -20.80
C MET A 36 -35.55 38.24 -21.69
N THR A 37 -35.20 38.10 -22.96
CA THR A 37 -36.12 37.65 -24.02
C THR A 37 -36.26 36.13 -24.12
N ARG A 38 -37.50 35.65 -24.20
CA ARG A 38 -37.85 34.23 -24.35
C ARG A 38 -37.65 33.77 -25.81
N LYS A 39 -36.79 32.78 -26.06
CA LYS A 39 -36.74 32.02 -27.33
C LYS A 39 -37.17 30.57 -27.09
N THR A 40 -38.06 30.05 -27.93
CA THR A 40 -38.65 28.71 -27.81
C THR A 40 -38.58 27.96 -29.14
N PHE A 41 -37.83 26.87 -29.18
CA PHE A 41 -37.83 25.85 -30.25
C PHE A 41 -37.07 24.61 -29.73
N PRO A 42 -37.39 23.40 -30.22
CA PRO A 42 -38.67 22.70 -30.06
C PRO A 42 -38.56 21.56 -29.01
N GLN A 43 -39.60 20.76 -28.82
CA GLN A 43 -39.51 19.54 -28.01
C GLN A 43 -38.61 18.49 -28.69
N GLY A 44 -37.36 18.38 -28.23
CA GLY A 44 -36.50 17.24 -28.53
C GLY A 44 -36.80 16.08 -27.57
N ASN A 45 -37.15 14.93 -28.13
CA ASN A 45 -37.43 13.63 -27.49
C ASN A 45 -37.13 13.49 -26.00
N ASN A 46 -38.13 13.01 -25.24
CA ASN A 46 -37.88 12.25 -24.01
C ASN A 46 -37.04 11.01 -24.36
N VAL A 47 -35.71 11.14 -24.26
CA VAL A 47 -34.84 9.99 -24.02
C VAL A 47 -35.22 9.48 -22.64
N ILE A 48 -36.11 8.49 -22.61
CA ILE A 48 -36.39 7.69 -21.42
C ILE A 48 -35.03 7.19 -20.96
N SER A 49 -34.56 7.65 -19.80
CA SER A 49 -33.30 7.17 -19.24
C SER A 49 -33.47 5.68 -19.00
N VAL A 50 -32.72 4.88 -19.76
CA VAL A 50 -32.74 3.42 -19.64
C VAL A 50 -32.54 3.09 -18.17
N GLY A 51 -33.57 2.50 -17.56
CA GLY A 51 -33.81 2.61 -16.13
C GLY A 51 -32.58 2.23 -15.33
N GLN A 52 -32.07 3.16 -14.52
CA GLN A 52 -30.78 3.04 -13.84
C GLN A 52 -30.70 1.71 -13.09
N PHE A 53 -29.99 0.75 -13.67
CA PHE A 53 -29.99 -0.67 -13.28
C PHE A 53 -28.75 -0.96 -12.43
N CYS A 54 -28.87 -1.82 -11.42
CA CYS A 54 -27.84 -2.01 -10.40
C CYS A 54 -27.49 -0.72 -9.65
N ARG A 55 -28.45 -0.16 -8.91
CA ARG A 55 -28.32 1.07 -8.11
C ARG A 55 -27.44 0.90 -6.86
N GLY A 56 -26.95 -0.32 -6.60
CA GLY A 56 -26.11 -0.69 -5.47
C GLY A 56 -25.01 0.34 -5.16
N LYS A 57 -24.79 0.60 -3.87
CA LYS A 57 -23.83 1.62 -3.43
C LYS A 57 -22.42 1.22 -3.87
N ALA A 58 -21.71 2.12 -4.55
CA ALA A 58 -20.30 1.88 -4.89
C ALA A 58 -19.47 1.75 -3.60
N ALA A 59 -18.70 0.68 -3.48
CA ALA A 59 -17.78 0.46 -2.38
C ALA A 59 -16.66 1.52 -2.43
N LYS A 60 -16.46 2.25 -1.32
CA LYS A 60 -15.44 3.30 -1.19
C LYS A 60 -14.31 2.95 -0.22
N ASN A 61 -14.45 1.86 0.51
CA ASN A 61 -13.49 1.43 1.52
C ASN A 61 -12.57 0.36 0.93
N VAL A 62 -11.27 0.42 1.26
CA VAL A 62 -10.27 -0.60 0.91
C VAL A 62 -10.59 -1.97 1.53
N ILE A 63 -11.31 -1.98 2.66
CA ILE A 63 -11.81 -3.19 3.30
C ILE A 63 -13.32 -3.00 3.48
N THR A 64 -14.14 -3.88 2.91
CA THR A 64 -15.60 -3.81 2.99
C THR A 64 -16.17 -5.13 3.54
N PRO A 65 -16.73 -5.16 4.76
CA PRO A 65 -17.39 -6.35 5.29
C PRO A 65 -18.69 -6.67 4.52
N LEU A 66 -19.00 -7.96 4.36
CA LEU A 66 -20.30 -8.44 3.94
C LEU A 66 -21.23 -8.66 5.14
N LYS A 67 -22.52 -8.95 4.87
CA LYS A 67 -23.58 -9.11 5.88
C LYS A 67 -23.38 -10.30 6.85
N ASP A 68 -22.40 -11.18 6.60
CA ASP A 68 -22.04 -12.30 7.48
C ASP A 68 -21.15 -11.84 8.65
N ASN A 69 -20.44 -10.71 8.51
CA ASN A 69 -19.30 -10.32 9.37
C ASN A 69 -18.18 -11.39 9.40
N ARG A 70 -18.11 -12.25 8.38
CA ARG A 70 -17.12 -13.32 8.18
C ARG A 70 -16.32 -13.17 6.89
N THR A 71 -16.82 -12.39 5.93
CA THR A 71 -16.21 -12.09 4.63
C THR A 71 -15.90 -10.60 4.53
N PHE A 72 -14.67 -10.26 4.13
CA PHE A 72 -14.23 -8.88 3.90
C PHE A 72 -13.62 -8.78 2.50
N ILE A 73 -14.22 -7.94 1.65
CA ILE A 73 -13.78 -7.73 0.27
C ILE A 73 -12.71 -6.62 0.24
N ILE A 74 -11.62 -6.86 -0.49
CA ILE A 74 -10.52 -5.89 -0.71
C ILE A 74 -10.65 -5.22 -2.07
N SER A 75 -10.44 -5.96 -3.16
CA SER A 75 -10.65 -5.47 -4.54
C SER A 75 -10.85 -6.61 -5.54
N PRO A 76 -11.72 -6.41 -6.56
CA PRO A 76 -11.90 -7.33 -7.66
C PRO A 76 -11.00 -6.98 -8.85
N TYR A 77 -10.48 -8.02 -9.50
CA TYR A 77 -9.59 -7.92 -10.65
C TYR A 77 -10.06 -8.88 -11.76
N PHE A 78 -9.98 -8.43 -13.00
CA PHE A 78 -10.11 -9.27 -14.19
C PHE A 78 -8.84 -10.11 -14.36
N ASP A 79 -9.01 -11.40 -14.59
CA ASP A 79 -7.95 -12.38 -14.72
C ASP A 79 -8.36 -13.32 -15.86
N ASP A 80 -7.59 -13.31 -16.95
CA ASP A 80 -7.86 -14.02 -18.21
C ASP A 80 -6.71 -14.96 -18.63
N ARG A 81 -5.89 -15.35 -17.65
CA ARG A 81 -4.67 -16.15 -17.84
C ARG A 81 -4.93 -17.66 -17.95
N GLU A 82 -6.11 -18.11 -17.53
CA GLU A 82 -6.67 -19.45 -17.78
C GLU A 82 -8.09 -19.28 -18.32
N ASP A 83 -9.08 -19.28 -17.43
CA ASP A 83 -10.46 -18.87 -17.69
C ASP A 83 -10.61 -17.34 -17.59
N LYS A 84 -11.65 -16.79 -18.23
CA LYS A 84 -12.06 -15.39 -17.99
C LYS A 84 -12.84 -15.31 -16.67
N VAL A 85 -12.19 -14.78 -15.64
CA VAL A 85 -12.77 -14.68 -14.30
C VAL A 85 -12.58 -13.29 -13.70
N ILE A 86 -13.49 -12.93 -12.80
CA ILE A 86 -13.24 -11.88 -11.82
C ILE A 86 -12.75 -12.52 -10.53
N ARG A 87 -11.47 -12.36 -10.25
CA ARG A 87 -10.83 -12.78 -8.99
C ARG A 87 -10.95 -11.64 -7.99
N VAL A 88 -11.67 -11.88 -6.90
CA VAL A 88 -11.83 -10.90 -5.82
C VAL A 88 -10.94 -11.27 -4.65
N ILE A 89 -9.94 -10.43 -4.38
CA ILE A 89 -9.07 -10.58 -3.22
C ILE A 89 -9.89 -10.24 -1.97
N GLY A 90 -9.87 -11.14 -0.99
CA GLY A 90 -10.66 -11.03 0.23
C GLY A 90 -9.95 -11.60 1.46
N ILE A 91 -10.62 -11.43 2.60
CA ILE A 91 -10.33 -12.10 3.87
C ILE A 91 -11.60 -12.87 4.26
N VAL A 92 -11.48 -14.15 4.58
CA VAL A 92 -12.62 -15.00 4.99
C VAL A 92 -12.29 -15.85 6.20
N HIS A 93 -13.31 -16.13 7.03
CA HIS A 93 -13.21 -17.17 8.07
C HIS A 93 -13.18 -18.54 7.39
N HIS A 94 -12.07 -19.28 7.51
CA HIS A 94 -11.82 -20.46 6.67
C HIS A 94 -12.78 -21.64 6.92
N GLU A 95 -13.54 -21.62 8.02
CA GLU A 95 -14.55 -22.63 8.34
C GLU A 95 -16.00 -22.16 8.15
N ASP A 96 -16.30 -20.86 8.30
CA ASP A 96 -17.71 -20.39 8.33
C ASP A 96 -18.22 -20.01 6.95
N VAL A 97 -17.35 -19.47 6.07
CA VAL A 97 -17.77 -18.96 4.76
C VAL A 97 -17.87 -20.12 3.78
N LYS A 98 -19.03 -20.79 3.78
CA LYS A 98 -19.30 -21.96 2.91
C LYS A 98 -19.62 -21.61 1.47
N GLU A 99 -20.39 -20.55 1.26
CA GLU A 99 -20.85 -20.14 -0.07
C GLU A 99 -20.85 -18.62 -0.24
N LEU A 100 -20.45 -18.19 -1.43
CA LEU A 100 -20.57 -16.82 -1.92
C LEU A 100 -21.02 -16.86 -3.38
N TYR A 101 -21.70 -15.81 -3.80
CA TYR A 101 -22.28 -15.65 -5.12
C TYR A 101 -21.87 -14.30 -5.69
N CYS A 102 -21.47 -14.28 -6.95
CA CYS A 102 -21.05 -13.09 -7.68
C CYS A 102 -22.19 -12.62 -8.58
N TRP A 103 -22.56 -11.37 -8.39
CA TRP A 103 -23.69 -10.72 -9.04
C TRP A 103 -23.15 -9.67 -10.02
N PHE A 104 -23.42 -9.87 -11.31
CA PHE A 104 -22.92 -9.06 -12.42
C PHE A 104 -24.04 -8.28 -13.11
N CYS A 105 -23.70 -7.09 -13.58
CA CYS A 105 -24.63 -6.12 -14.19
C CYS A 105 -24.31 -5.93 -15.67
N CYS A 106 -24.91 -6.76 -16.52
CA CYS A 106 -24.56 -6.83 -17.93
C CYS A 106 -25.33 -5.78 -18.75
N GLN A 107 -24.69 -4.63 -18.96
CA GLN A 107 -25.11 -3.60 -19.90
C GLN A 107 -24.60 -3.94 -21.31
N PRO A 108 -25.33 -3.59 -22.39
CA PRO A 108 -26.58 -2.82 -22.43
C PRO A 108 -27.86 -3.66 -22.22
N HIS A 109 -27.73 -4.98 -22.01
CA HIS A 109 -28.88 -5.90 -22.00
C HIS A 109 -29.81 -5.78 -20.78
N GLY A 110 -29.45 -5.00 -19.75
CA GLY A 110 -30.28 -4.82 -18.55
C GLY A 110 -30.51 -6.13 -17.78
N LYS A 111 -29.59 -7.09 -17.88
CA LYS A 111 -29.68 -8.39 -17.20
C LYS A 111 -28.71 -8.46 -16.03
N THR A 112 -29.20 -8.97 -14.92
CA THR A 112 -28.36 -9.47 -13.82
C THR A 112 -27.98 -10.91 -14.14
N TYR A 113 -26.70 -11.25 -13.98
CA TYR A 113 -26.23 -12.64 -13.96
C TYR A 113 -25.69 -12.96 -12.57
N VAL A 114 -25.95 -14.17 -12.09
CA VAL A 114 -25.51 -14.63 -10.76
C VAL A 114 -24.79 -15.96 -10.91
N SER A 115 -23.51 -15.99 -10.55
CA SER A 115 -22.70 -17.22 -10.49
C SER A 115 -22.41 -17.59 -9.04
N LYS A 116 -22.26 -18.88 -8.76
CA LYS A 116 -21.62 -19.34 -7.52
C LYS A 116 -20.11 -19.06 -7.61
N ALA A 117 -19.53 -18.49 -6.57
CA ALA A 117 -18.09 -18.26 -6.51
C ALA A 117 -17.34 -19.54 -6.10
N LYS A 118 -16.16 -19.77 -6.67
CA LYS A 118 -15.15 -20.64 -6.05
C LYS A 118 -14.44 -19.83 -4.97
N ILE A 119 -14.55 -20.25 -3.71
CA ILE A 119 -13.80 -19.65 -2.59
C ILE A 119 -12.52 -20.46 -2.43
N ASP A 120 -11.38 -19.84 -2.69
CA ASP A 120 -10.06 -20.47 -2.59
C ASP A 120 -9.27 -19.78 -1.47
N VAL A 121 -9.33 -20.35 -0.26
CA VAL A 121 -8.69 -19.77 0.94
C VAL A 121 -7.23 -20.21 0.99
N HIS A 122 -6.31 -19.27 0.78
CA HIS A 122 -4.87 -19.51 0.65
C HIS A 122 -4.38 -20.42 1.78
N SER A 123 -3.49 -21.37 1.48
CA SER A 123 -3.08 -22.42 2.42
C SER A 123 -2.35 -21.88 3.65
N ASP A 124 -1.50 -20.86 3.46
CA ASP A 124 -0.53 -20.40 4.45
C ASP A 124 -1.11 -19.39 5.45
N ARG A 125 -2.07 -19.86 6.28
CA ARG A 125 -2.79 -19.03 7.26
C ARG A 125 -2.13 -18.99 8.63
N PHE A 126 -1.03 -19.72 8.83
CA PHE A 126 -0.33 -19.85 10.11
C PHE A 126 -1.25 -20.13 11.32
N GLY A 127 -2.26 -20.99 11.11
CA GLY A 127 -3.25 -21.38 12.11
C GLY A 127 -4.32 -20.34 12.45
N PHE A 128 -4.33 -19.16 11.82
CA PHE A 128 -5.34 -18.13 12.08
C PHE A 128 -6.70 -18.47 11.45
N PRO A 129 -7.83 -18.18 12.14
CA PRO A 129 -9.17 -18.51 11.67
C PRO A 129 -9.61 -17.69 10.45
N TYR A 130 -9.09 -16.47 10.28
CA TYR A 130 -9.24 -15.68 9.06
C TYR A 130 -7.97 -15.71 8.21
N GLY A 131 -8.12 -15.98 6.92
CA GLY A 131 -7.02 -16.01 5.95
C GLY A 131 -7.33 -15.19 4.70
N ALA A 132 -6.29 -14.91 3.91
CA ALA A 132 -6.43 -14.40 2.55
C ALA A 132 -7.17 -15.43 1.68
N ALA A 133 -8.00 -14.96 0.75
CA ALA A 133 -8.71 -15.81 -0.18
C ALA A 133 -8.93 -15.14 -1.54
N ASP A 134 -8.95 -15.98 -2.58
CA ASP A 134 -9.46 -15.63 -3.89
C ASP A 134 -10.93 -16.05 -3.96
N ILE A 135 -11.85 -15.08 -4.08
CA ILE A 135 -13.25 -15.35 -4.39
C ILE A 135 -13.37 -15.23 -5.90
N VAL A 136 -13.31 -16.37 -6.60
CA VAL A 136 -13.24 -16.45 -8.07
C VAL A 136 -14.64 -16.57 -8.65
N CYS A 137 -15.00 -15.61 -9.50
CA CYS A 137 -16.27 -15.50 -10.20
C CYS A 137 -16.08 -15.77 -11.69
N LEU A 138 -16.77 -16.74 -12.28
CA LEU A 138 -16.76 -16.93 -13.74
C LEU A 138 -17.43 -15.74 -14.44
N GLU A 139 -16.82 -15.21 -15.50
CA GLU A 139 -17.38 -14.11 -16.27
C GLU A 139 -18.57 -14.57 -17.12
N PRO A 140 -19.70 -13.82 -17.17
CA PRO A 140 -20.84 -14.21 -17.99
C PRO A 140 -20.52 -14.05 -19.48
N GLU A 141 -20.92 -15.02 -20.31
CA GLU A 141 -20.83 -14.88 -21.77
C GLU A 141 -21.59 -13.63 -22.24
N ASN A 142 -20.99 -12.89 -23.19
CA ASN A 142 -21.53 -11.65 -23.75
C ASN A 142 -21.73 -10.53 -22.70
N CYS A 143 -20.92 -10.52 -21.64
CA CYS A 143 -20.89 -9.47 -20.62
C CYS A 143 -19.47 -8.91 -20.47
N ASP A 144 -19.32 -7.59 -20.37
CA ASP A 144 -18.06 -6.91 -19.98
C ASP A 144 -18.30 -6.15 -18.67
N PRO A 145 -18.31 -6.84 -17.51
CA PRO A 145 -18.67 -6.22 -16.24
C PRO A 145 -17.57 -5.28 -15.76
N THR A 146 -17.89 -3.99 -15.65
CA THR A 146 -17.02 -2.99 -14.98
C THR A 146 -17.08 -3.09 -13.45
N HIS A 147 -18.13 -3.73 -12.91
CA HIS A 147 -18.36 -3.90 -11.48
C HIS A 147 -18.90 -5.31 -11.18
N VAL A 148 -18.60 -5.82 -9.98
CA VAL A 148 -19.19 -7.03 -9.40
C VAL A 148 -19.74 -6.73 -8.00
N SER A 149 -20.79 -7.44 -7.58
CA SER A 149 -21.29 -7.45 -6.20
C SER A 149 -21.17 -8.87 -5.62
N ILE A 150 -20.83 -9.02 -4.33
CA ILE A 150 -20.64 -10.33 -3.67
C ILE A 150 -21.66 -10.50 -2.53
N HIS A 151 -22.25 -11.69 -2.40
CA HIS A 151 -23.32 -12.00 -1.43
C HIS A 151 -23.34 -13.48 -1.03
N GLN A 152 -23.85 -13.86 0.15
CA GLN A 152 -23.92 -15.29 0.56
C GLN A 152 -25.03 -16.09 -0.16
N SER A 153 -25.98 -15.43 -0.82
CA SER A 153 -27.16 -16.06 -1.43
C SER A 153 -27.28 -15.72 -2.92
N PRO A 154 -27.75 -16.65 -3.77
CA PRO A 154 -28.12 -16.40 -5.16
C PRO A 154 -29.47 -15.66 -5.29
N HIS A 155 -30.15 -15.40 -4.16
CA HIS A 155 -31.41 -14.67 -4.10
C HIS A 155 -31.24 -13.40 -3.27
N GLY A 156 -31.90 -12.33 -3.69
CA GLY A 156 -31.77 -10.99 -3.11
C GLY A 156 -32.01 -9.89 -4.15
N ASP A 157 -31.75 -8.66 -3.74
CA ASP A 157 -31.87 -7.46 -4.57
C ASP A 157 -30.48 -6.85 -4.82
N ILE A 158 -30.08 -6.77 -6.09
CA ILE A 158 -28.78 -6.25 -6.51
C ILE A 158 -28.64 -4.74 -6.28
N ASP A 159 -29.76 -4.00 -6.22
CA ASP A 159 -29.77 -2.56 -5.92
C ASP A 159 -29.43 -2.28 -4.44
N GLN A 160 -29.45 -3.31 -3.57
CA GLN A 160 -29.06 -3.24 -2.16
C GLN A 160 -27.63 -3.73 -1.90
N LEU A 161 -26.94 -4.29 -2.90
CA LEU A 161 -25.58 -4.81 -2.73
C LEU A 161 -24.51 -3.71 -2.92
N SER A 162 -23.36 -3.90 -2.26
CA SER A 162 -22.18 -3.07 -2.51
C SER A 162 -21.55 -3.46 -3.85
N ARG A 163 -21.43 -2.50 -4.78
CA ARG A 163 -20.76 -2.69 -6.07
C ARG A 163 -19.28 -2.38 -5.96
N PHE A 164 -18.44 -3.31 -6.39
CA PHE A 164 -16.99 -3.19 -6.40
C PHE A 164 -16.49 -3.00 -7.84
N GLU A 165 -15.77 -1.91 -8.12
CA GLU A 165 -15.15 -1.62 -9.43
C GLU A 165 -14.00 -2.59 -9.71
N ILE A 166 -14.01 -3.23 -10.88
CA ILE A 166 -13.00 -4.18 -11.34
C ILE A 166 -11.77 -3.41 -11.85
N LYS A 167 -10.69 -3.45 -11.07
CA LYS A 167 -9.65 -2.40 -11.07
C LYS A 167 -8.77 -2.34 -12.32
N ASN A 168 -8.60 -3.45 -13.02
CA ASN A 168 -7.72 -3.59 -14.18
C ASN A 168 -8.46 -3.87 -15.51
N ARG A 169 -9.77 -3.57 -15.59
CA ARG A 169 -10.55 -3.61 -16.86
C ARG A 169 -10.02 -2.64 -17.93
N LYS A 170 -9.40 -1.54 -17.51
CA LYS A 170 -8.79 -0.56 -18.40
C LYS A 170 -7.37 -1.01 -18.72
N ALA A 171 -7.06 -1.13 -20.00
CA ALA A 171 -5.69 -1.34 -20.44
C ALA A 171 -4.86 -0.07 -20.15
N GLU A 172 -3.98 -0.16 -19.16
CA GLU A 172 -2.97 0.85 -18.86
C GLU A 172 -1.63 0.40 -19.45
N ALA A 173 -0.84 1.33 -19.99
CA ALA A 173 0.54 1.04 -20.36
C ALA A 173 1.40 0.89 -19.10
N PHE A 174 2.46 0.08 -19.16
CA PHE A 174 3.36 -0.11 -18.01
C PHE A 174 3.95 1.22 -17.54
N SER A 175 3.65 1.56 -16.28
CA SER A 175 4.04 2.80 -15.61
C SER A 175 5.31 2.65 -14.74
N ALA A 176 5.77 1.40 -14.55
CA ALA A 176 6.99 1.05 -13.82
C ALA A 176 7.67 -0.18 -14.44
N ASP A 177 9.01 -0.20 -14.46
CA ASP A 177 9.77 -1.46 -14.55
C ASP A 177 9.67 -2.21 -13.21
N PHE A 178 9.73 -1.49 -12.08
CA PHE A 178 9.68 -2.06 -10.73
C PHE A 178 8.76 -1.26 -9.79
N THR A 179 7.83 -1.98 -9.15
CA THR A 179 7.04 -1.48 -8.02
C THR A 179 7.35 -2.29 -6.76
N VAL A 180 7.72 -1.62 -5.67
CA VAL A 180 7.89 -2.28 -4.36
C VAL A 180 6.56 -2.31 -3.62
N CYS A 181 6.20 -3.47 -3.08
CA CYS A 181 4.98 -3.69 -2.29
C CYS A 181 5.36 -3.88 -0.82
N ILE A 182 5.36 -2.79 -0.05
CA ILE A 182 5.40 -2.88 1.41
C ILE A 182 4.00 -3.22 1.87
N SER A 183 3.88 -4.33 2.60
CA SER A 183 2.63 -4.83 3.17
C SER A 183 2.20 -3.99 4.39
N ALA A 184 1.87 -4.60 5.52
CA ALA A 184 1.25 -3.89 6.63
C ALA A 184 2.26 -2.99 7.38
N MET A 185 2.14 -1.66 7.23
CA MET A 185 2.82 -0.69 8.10
C MET A 185 1.96 -0.47 9.35
N PHE A 186 2.32 -1.12 10.46
CA PHE A 186 1.57 -1.14 11.72
C PHE A 186 2.45 -0.80 12.94
N GLY A 187 1.84 -0.82 14.14
CA GLY A 187 2.54 -0.74 15.42
C GLY A 187 3.01 0.67 15.78
N ASN A 188 2.38 1.72 15.22
CA ASN A 188 2.87 3.10 15.28
C ASN A 188 4.29 3.21 14.68
N TYR A 189 4.47 2.67 13.46
CA TYR A 189 5.75 2.62 12.76
C TYR A 189 6.49 3.96 12.78
N ASN A 190 7.70 3.96 13.35
CA ASN A 190 8.51 5.15 13.63
C ASN A 190 10.00 4.96 13.27
N ASN A 191 10.33 4.01 12.41
CA ASN A 191 11.70 3.82 11.92
C ASN A 191 11.94 4.73 10.71
N VAL A 192 11.98 6.05 10.96
CA VAL A 192 11.98 7.12 9.96
C VAL A 192 13.27 7.12 9.13
N LEU A 193 14.43 7.07 9.79
CA LEU A 193 15.73 7.12 9.10
C LEU A 193 15.91 5.93 8.16
N GLN A 194 15.72 4.70 8.65
CA GLN A 194 15.83 3.49 7.82
C GLN A 194 14.80 3.49 6.70
N PHE A 195 13.56 3.95 6.93
CA PHE A 195 12.55 4.02 5.88
C PHE A 195 12.98 4.97 4.75
N VAL A 196 13.46 6.19 5.07
CA VAL A 196 13.96 7.13 4.05
C VAL A 196 15.16 6.53 3.31
N GLN A 197 16.06 5.85 4.02
CA GLN A 197 17.21 5.15 3.41
C GLN A 197 16.76 3.99 2.48
N SER A 198 15.75 3.20 2.87
CA SER A 198 15.14 2.16 2.02
C SER A 198 14.48 2.76 0.78
N MET A 199 13.68 3.82 0.91
CA MET A 199 13.01 4.48 -0.23
C MET A 199 14.02 4.99 -1.26
N GLU A 200 15.07 5.67 -0.82
CA GLU A 200 16.11 6.18 -1.72
C GLU A 200 16.97 5.05 -2.30
N MET A 201 17.24 3.98 -1.55
CA MET A 201 17.87 2.78 -2.11
C MET A 201 16.99 2.11 -3.18
N TYR A 202 15.67 2.01 -2.99
CA TYR A 202 14.77 1.47 -4.01
C TYR A 202 14.79 2.33 -5.28
N LYS A 203 14.77 3.66 -5.15
CA LYS A 203 14.90 4.60 -6.29
C LYS A 203 16.25 4.43 -7.01
N ILE A 204 17.35 4.32 -6.27
CA ILE A 204 18.70 4.07 -6.81
C ILE A 204 18.78 2.72 -7.55
N LEU A 205 18.11 1.68 -7.04
CA LEU A 205 18.09 0.34 -7.63
C LEU A 205 17.11 0.18 -8.81
N GLY A 206 16.30 1.21 -9.10
CA GLY A 206 15.45 1.29 -10.29
C GLY A 206 13.94 1.18 -10.05
N ALA A 207 13.44 1.35 -8.83
CA ALA A 207 12.02 1.44 -8.53
C ALA A 207 11.40 2.77 -9.00
N GLN A 208 10.25 2.70 -9.68
CA GLN A 208 9.44 3.89 -10.03
C GLN A 208 8.26 4.11 -9.06
N LYS A 209 7.84 3.07 -8.34
CA LYS A 209 6.71 3.11 -7.39
C LYS A 209 6.97 2.29 -6.14
N VAL A 210 6.35 2.70 -5.04
CA VAL A 210 6.26 1.94 -3.79
C VAL A 210 4.81 1.99 -3.29
N VAL A 211 4.14 0.85 -3.20
CA VAL A 211 2.80 0.73 -2.60
C VAL A 211 2.94 0.35 -1.13
N ILE A 212 2.18 1.01 -0.24
CA ILE A 212 2.28 0.82 1.21
C ILE A 212 0.90 0.61 1.83
N TYR A 213 0.64 -0.55 2.46
CA TYR A 213 -0.63 -0.84 3.14
C TYR A 213 -0.57 -0.33 4.59
N LYS A 214 -0.88 0.95 4.75
CA LYS A 214 -0.70 1.71 5.98
C LYS A 214 -1.84 1.47 6.96
N ASN A 215 -1.54 0.81 8.08
CA ASN A 215 -2.42 0.77 9.25
C ASN A 215 -2.20 1.99 10.15
N ASN A 216 -1.00 2.15 10.73
CA ASN A 216 -0.63 3.34 11.51
C ASN A 216 0.89 3.58 11.58
N CYS A 217 1.27 4.86 11.71
CA CYS A 217 2.64 5.32 11.81
C CYS A 217 2.73 6.60 12.63
N SER A 218 3.96 7.02 12.99
CA SER A 218 4.17 8.26 13.75
C SER A 218 3.89 9.53 12.92
N GLN A 219 3.65 10.65 13.60
CA GLN A 219 3.48 11.96 12.94
C GLN A 219 4.70 12.39 12.10
N MET A 220 5.90 11.89 12.42
CA MET A 220 7.10 12.17 11.61
C MET A 220 7.12 11.31 10.34
N MET A 221 6.69 10.04 10.44
CA MET A 221 6.48 9.19 9.27
C MET A 221 5.39 9.75 8.35
N GLU A 222 4.33 10.34 8.88
CA GLU A 222 3.29 11.02 8.07
C GLU A 222 3.86 12.12 7.17
N LYS A 223 4.80 12.94 7.68
CA LYS A 223 5.47 13.98 6.86
C LYS A 223 6.30 13.38 5.73
N VAL A 224 7.03 12.29 6.02
CA VAL A 224 7.85 11.58 5.03
C VAL A 224 6.99 10.88 3.98
N LEU A 225 5.91 10.20 4.38
CA LEU A 225 4.94 9.61 3.46
C LEU A 225 4.26 10.66 2.59
N LYS A 226 3.91 11.83 3.14
CA LYS A 226 3.37 12.96 2.37
C LYS A 226 4.35 13.42 1.28
N PHE A 227 5.62 13.59 1.61
CA PHE A 227 6.64 13.97 0.63
C PHE A 227 6.72 12.97 -0.52
N TYR A 228 6.75 11.66 -0.25
CA TYR A 228 6.81 10.65 -1.31
C TYR A 228 5.50 10.48 -2.09
N LEU A 229 4.34 10.83 -1.50
CA LEU A 229 3.07 10.97 -2.22
C LEU A 229 3.10 12.17 -3.18
N GLU A 230 3.65 13.31 -2.74
CA GLU A 230 3.77 14.54 -3.53
C GLU A 230 4.87 14.46 -4.62
N GLU A 231 5.95 13.70 -4.37
CA GLU A 231 6.93 13.27 -5.39
C GLU A 231 6.33 12.25 -6.38
N GLY A 232 5.23 11.59 -6.00
CA GLY A 232 4.58 10.54 -6.79
C GLY A 232 5.28 9.17 -6.73
N THR A 233 6.31 9.00 -5.90
CA THR A 233 7.00 7.73 -5.68
C THR A 233 6.13 6.72 -4.92
N VAL A 234 5.35 7.18 -3.93
CA VAL A 234 4.55 6.30 -3.05
C VAL A 234 3.05 6.32 -3.41
N GLU A 235 2.41 5.15 -3.38
CA GLU A 235 0.94 4.97 -3.34
C GLU A 235 0.56 4.41 -1.95
N VAL A 236 -0.01 5.24 -1.08
CA VAL A 236 -0.49 4.79 0.24
C VAL A 236 -1.89 4.20 0.13
N ILE A 237 -2.04 2.95 0.54
CA ILE A 237 -3.31 2.25 0.68
C ILE A 237 -3.73 2.26 2.15
N PRO A 238 -4.84 2.93 2.53
CA PRO A 238 -5.35 2.89 3.91
C PRO A 238 -5.77 1.46 4.29
N TRP A 239 -5.20 0.93 5.37
CA TRP A 239 -5.39 -0.45 5.79
C TRP A 239 -5.97 -0.57 7.23
N PRO A 240 -7.22 -0.12 7.47
CA PRO A 240 -7.85 -0.07 8.80
C PRO A 240 -8.38 -1.45 9.25
N ILE A 241 -7.61 -2.52 9.04
CA ILE A 241 -8.04 -3.90 9.33
C ILE A 241 -8.42 -4.12 10.81
N ASN A 242 -7.81 -3.39 11.74
CA ASN A 242 -8.13 -3.41 13.17
C ASN A 242 -9.51 -2.82 13.53
N SER A 243 -10.22 -2.21 12.57
CA SER A 243 -11.62 -1.80 12.71
C SER A 243 -12.60 -2.94 12.38
N TYR A 244 -12.10 -4.09 11.90
CA TYR A 244 -12.88 -5.21 11.41
C TYR A 244 -12.51 -6.55 12.07
N LEU A 245 -11.23 -6.76 12.38
CA LEU A 245 -10.68 -7.99 12.93
C LEU A 245 -9.73 -7.72 14.10
N LYS A 246 -9.65 -8.65 15.06
CA LYS A 246 -8.61 -8.68 16.09
C LYS A 246 -7.29 -9.08 15.42
N VAL A 247 -6.41 -8.10 15.25
CA VAL A 247 -5.12 -8.30 14.58
C VAL A 247 -4.01 -8.71 15.54
N SER A 248 -3.17 -9.64 15.09
CA SER A 248 -1.97 -10.08 15.78
C SER A 248 -0.70 -9.37 15.29
N THR A 249 0.26 -9.21 16.20
CA THR A 249 1.66 -8.83 15.92
C THR A 249 2.59 -10.06 15.85
N LYS A 250 2.02 -11.28 15.83
CA LYS A 250 2.73 -12.56 15.77
C LYS A 250 2.46 -13.26 14.44
N TRP A 251 3.39 -14.15 14.08
CA TRP A 251 3.32 -14.92 12.84
C TRP A 251 2.38 -16.13 12.93
N HIS A 252 2.17 -16.72 14.12
CA HIS A 252 1.36 -17.93 14.32
C HIS A 252 0.26 -17.73 15.38
N PHE A 253 -0.92 -18.32 15.14
CA PHE A 253 -2.08 -18.23 16.03
C PHE A 253 -1.79 -18.69 17.46
N SER A 254 -0.98 -19.75 17.64
CA SER A 254 -0.63 -20.26 18.97
C SER A 254 0.21 -19.30 19.84
N MET A 255 0.71 -18.20 19.28
CA MET A 255 1.45 -17.17 20.01
C MET A 255 0.56 -16.01 20.49
N ASP A 256 -0.62 -15.82 19.88
CA ASP A 256 -1.54 -14.70 20.10
C ASP A 256 -2.88 -15.02 19.41
N ALA A 257 -3.75 -15.74 20.12
CA ALA A 257 -4.96 -16.38 19.61
C ALA A 257 -6.06 -15.37 19.22
N LYS A 258 -5.85 -14.69 18.09
CA LYS A 258 -6.72 -13.66 17.52
C LYS A 258 -7.20 -14.06 16.11
N ASP A 259 -7.82 -13.12 15.42
CA ASP A 259 -8.52 -13.38 14.16
C ASP A 259 -7.55 -13.54 12.98
N ILE A 260 -6.50 -12.72 12.89
CA ILE A 260 -5.55 -12.73 11.76
C ILE A 260 -4.12 -12.29 12.13
N GLY A 261 -3.12 -12.96 11.54
CA GLY A 261 -1.68 -12.68 11.66
C GLY A 261 -1.23 -11.41 10.94
N TYR A 262 -0.18 -10.76 11.47
CA TYR A 262 0.48 -9.55 10.95
C TYR A 262 -0.42 -8.56 10.20
N TYR A 263 -1.55 -8.18 10.80
CA TYR A 263 -2.49 -7.21 10.21
C TYR A 263 -2.92 -7.58 8.77
N GLY A 264 -3.03 -8.86 8.42
CA GLY A 264 -3.40 -9.31 7.08
C GLY A 264 -2.31 -9.12 6.01
N GLN A 265 -1.03 -9.23 6.40
CA GLN A 265 0.14 -9.06 5.53
C GLN A 265 0.01 -9.78 4.18
N ILE A 266 -0.42 -11.04 4.21
CA ILE A 266 -0.58 -11.89 3.02
C ILE A 266 -1.65 -11.31 2.07
N THR A 267 -2.79 -10.88 2.59
CA THR A 267 -3.84 -10.25 1.78
C THR A 267 -3.35 -8.97 1.12
N ALA A 268 -2.58 -8.15 1.84
CA ALA A 268 -1.98 -6.93 1.29
C ALA A 268 -0.95 -7.22 0.17
N LEU A 269 -0.10 -8.25 0.33
CA LEU A 269 0.85 -8.68 -0.71
C LEU A 269 0.11 -9.13 -1.98
N ASN A 270 -0.97 -9.91 -1.83
CA ASN A 270 -1.76 -10.39 -2.97
C ASN A 270 -2.54 -9.27 -3.67
N ASP A 271 -3.21 -8.35 -2.94
CA ASP A 271 -3.81 -7.16 -3.56
C ASP A 271 -2.77 -6.35 -4.35
N CYS A 272 -1.56 -6.23 -3.81
CA CYS A 272 -0.48 -5.48 -4.44
C CYS A 272 0.03 -6.10 -5.74
N ILE A 273 0.06 -7.43 -5.86
CA ILE A 273 0.38 -8.14 -7.11
C ILE A 273 -0.67 -7.80 -8.17
N TYR A 274 -1.95 -8.01 -7.87
CA TYR A 274 -3.04 -7.80 -8.85
C TYR A 274 -3.22 -6.32 -9.23
N ARG A 275 -3.11 -5.41 -8.26
CA ARG A 275 -3.01 -3.94 -8.47
C ARG A 275 -1.93 -3.55 -9.47
N ASN A 276 -0.84 -4.30 -9.54
CA ASN A 276 0.32 -3.99 -10.38
C ASN A 276 0.46 -4.88 -11.62
N MET A 277 -0.42 -5.87 -11.81
CA MET A 277 -0.34 -6.87 -12.89
C MET A 277 -0.20 -6.25 -14.29
N GLN A 278 -0.95 -5.17 -14.56
CA GLN A 278 -0.86 -4.40 -15.81
C GLN A 278 -0.09 -3.08 -15.68
N ARG A 279 0.22 -2.63 -14.45
CA ARG A 279 0.91 -1.34 -14.20
C ARG A 279 2.44 -1.45 -14.13
N SER A 280 2.98 -2.63 -13.86
CA SER A 280 4.42 -2.86 -13.60
C SER A 280 4.99 -4.05 -14.38
N ARG A 281 6.25 -3.98 -14.83
CA ARG A 281 6.97 -5.15 -15.35
C ARG A 281 7.26 -6.16 -14.23
N PHE A 282 7.77 -5.71 -13.09
CA PHE A 282 8.02 -6.51 -11.90
C PHE A 282 7.40 -5.92 -10.64
N VAL A 283 7.10 -6.79 -9.67
CA VAL A 283 6.72 -6.43 -8.31
C VAL A 283 7.77 -6.98 -7.33
N VAL A 284 8.18 -6.17 -6.37
CA VAL A 284 9.16 -6.51 -5.32
C VAL A 284 8.43 -6.65 -3.99
N LEU A 285 8.44 -7.84 -3.40
CA LEU A 285 7.66 -8.20 -2.21
C LEU A 285 8.57 -8.18 -0.96
N ASN A 286 8.78 -7.00 -0.37
CA ASN A 286 9.70 -6.75 0.75
C ASN A 286 8.97 -6.12 1.96
N ASP A 287 9.55 -6.27 3.15
CA ASP A 287 9.21 -5.43 4.30
C ASP A 287 9.96 -4.07 4.22
N ALA A 288 9.64 -3.12 5.12
CA ALA A 288 10.14 -1.74 5.02
C ALA A 288 11.64 -1.56 5.35
N ASP A 289 12.24 -2.58 5.96
CA ASP A 289 13.59 -2.66 6.51
C ASP A 289 14.52 -3.64 5.73
N GLU A 290 14.03 -4.20 4.62
CA GLU A 290 14.71 -5.19 3.77
C GLU A 290 15.05 -4.64 2.37
N ILE A 291 16.32 -4.70 1.96
CA ILE A 291 16.75 -4.22 0.63
C ILE A 291 17.35 -5.39 -0.17
N ILE A 292 16.73 -5.76 -1.31
CA ILE A 292 17.37 -6.68 -2.27
C ILE A 292 18.54 -5.93 -2.93
N LEU A 293 19.76 -6.35 -2.62
CA LEU A 293 21.01 -5.66 -2.91
C LEU A 293 21.82 -6.47 -3.94
N PRO A 294 21.96 -5.98 -5.19
CA PRO A 294 22.77 -6.63 -6.21
C PRO A 294 24.27 -6.59 -5.86
N LEU A 295 24.92 -7.75 -6.03
CA LEU A 295 26.36 -7.95 -5.79
C LEU A 295 27.17 -7.96 -7.09
N LYS A 296 26.62 -8.53 -8.17
CA LYS A 296 27.23 -8.56 -9.53
C LYS A 296 26.77 -7.43 -10.46
N HIS A 297 25.72 -6.71 -10.12
CA HIS A 297 25.09 -5.69 -10.98
C HIS A 297 24.99 -4.34 -10.25
N SER A 298 24.68 -3.28 -11.01
CA SER A 298 24.46 -1.91 -10.51
C SER A 298 23.05 -1.64 -9.98
N ASP A 299 22.07 -2.42 -10.44
CA ASP A 299 20.65 -2.11 -10.30
C ASP A 299 19.79 -3.36 -10.59
N TRP A 300 18.50 -3.30 -10.25
CA TRP A 300 17.57 -4.41 -10.50
C TRP A 300 17.29 -4.62 -11.98
N LYS A 301 17.35 -3.60 -12.84
CA LYS A 301 17.04 -3.74 -14.27
C LYS A 301 18.06 -4.63 -15.00
N THR A 302 19.34 -4.39 -14.73
CA THR A 302 20.47 -5.16 -15.26
C THR A 302 20.49 -6.57 -14.66
N MET A 303 20.27 -6.69 -13.35
CA MET A 303 20.17 -7.98 -12.65
C MET A 303 19.02 -8.85 -13.20
N MET A 304 17.81 -8.31 -13.30
CA MET A 304 16.65 -9.06 -13.77
C MET A 304 16.74 -9.41 -15.26
N SER A 305 17.40 -8.59 -16.08
CA SER A 305 17.66 -8.94 -17.48
C SER A 305 18.56 -10.18 -17.58
N SER A 306 19.67 -10.18 -16.84
CA SER A 306 20.59 -11.33 -16.74
C SER A 306 19.89 -12.58 -16.17
N LEU A 307 19.07 -12.43 -15.12
CA LEU A 307 18.33 -13.54 -14.52
C LEU A 307 17.23 -14.11 -15.43
N GLN A 308 16.55 -13.28 -16.23
CA GLN A 308 15.54 -13.74 -17.20
C GLN A 308 16.16 -14.44 -18.41
N GLU A 309 17.33 -13.99 -18.88
CA GLU A 309 18.09 -14.63 -19.95
C GLU A 309 18.60 -16.02 -19.52
N GLN A 310 19.14 -16.12 -18.31
CA GLN A 310 19.64 -17.38 -17.73
C GLN A 310 18.51 -18.36 -17.35
N ASN A 311 17.31 -17.86 -17.05
CA ASN A 311 16.18 -18.67 -16.60
C ASN A 311 14.88 -18.34 -17.38
N PRO A 312 14.79 -18.70 -18.68
CA PRO A 312 13.60 -18.45 -19.49
C PRO A 312 12.33 -19.06 -18.88
N GLY A 313 11.19 -18.40 -19.10
CA GLY A 313 9.89 -18.84 -18.55
C GLY A 313 9.64 -18.47 -17.08
N THR A 314 10.69 -18.28 -16.28
CA THR A 314 10.61 -17.92 -14.84
C THR A 314 9.73 -16.71 -14.56
N GLY A 315 8.98 -16.78 -13.45
CA GLY A 315 8.11 -15.72 -12.94
C GLY A 315 8.37 -15.30 -11.50
N VAL A 316 9.14 -16.09 -10.75
CA VAL A 316 9.43 -15.85 -9.33
C VAL A 316 10.93 -15.97 -9.10
N PHE A 317 11.54 -14.92 -8.58
CA PHE A 317 12.97 -14.86 -8.27
C PHE A 317 13.09 -14.65 -6.76
N LEU A 318 13.55 -15.69 -6.04
CA LEU A 318 13.67 -15.68 -4.58
C LEU A 318 15.10 -15.32 -4.18
N PHE A 319 15.23 -14.31 -3.32
CA PHE A 319 16.49 -13.81 -2.77
C PHE A 319 16.57 -14.19 -1.29
N GLU A 320 17.77 -14.40 -0.77
CA GLU A 320 17.98 -14.90 0.61
C GLU A 320 18.22 -13.76 1.61
N ASN A 321 17.58 -13.85 2.79
CA ASN A 321 17.67 -12.86 3.86
C ASN A 321 18.87 -13.14 4.77
N HIS A 322 19.78 -12.15 4.84
CA HIS A 322 20.89 -12.17 5.79
C HIS A 322 20.79 -10.97 6.73
N ILE A 323 20.94 -11.25 8.03
CA ILE A 323 20.76 -10.30 9.12
C ILE A 323 22.01 -9.43 9.27
N PHE A 324 21.85 -8.12 9.28
CA PHE A 324 22.86 -7.12 9.64
C PHE A 324 22.48 -6.56 11.03
N PRO A 325 23.11 -6.99 12.13
CA PRO A 325 22.65 -6.63 13.47
C PRO A 325 22.70 -5.12 13.76
N GLU A 326 21.56 -4.55 14.15
CA GLU A 326 21.43 -3.16 14.59
C GLU A 326 22.30 -2.83 15.82
N THR A 327 22.75 -3.85 16.56
CA THR A 327 23.67 -3.73 17.70
C THR A 327 25.14 -3.59 17.30
N ILE A 328 25.49 -3.86 16.03
CA ILE A 328 26.89 -3.90 15.55
C ILE A 328 27.12 -2.78 14.53
N THR A 329 27.61 -1.64 15.02
CA THR A 329 27.96 -0.48 14.19
C THR A 329 29.40 -0.51 13.70
N THR A 330 29.64 0.25 12.63
CA THR A 330 30.95 0.58 12.06
C THR A 330 30.94 2.10 11.83
N PRO A 331 31.78 2.90 12.54
CA PRO A 331 31.70 4.35 12.48
C PRO A 331 32.29 4.89 11.17
N MET A 332 31.47 4.93 10.13
CA MET A 332 31.74 5.58 8.84
C MET A 332 30.56 6.49 8.47
N PHE A 333 30.81 7.51 7.64
CA PHE A 333 29.80 8.49 7.21
C PHE A 333 29.07 9.15 8.39
N ASN A 334 29.82 9.79 9.31
CA ASN A 334 29.25 10.47 10.48
C ASN A 334 28.47 11.73 10.07
N ILE A 335 27.16 11.60 9.94
CA ILE A 335 26.24 12.66 9.50
C ILE A 335 25.39 13.06 10.71
N SER A 336 25.85 14.09 11.43
CA SER A 336 25.29 14.50 12.72
C SER A 336 23.81 14.94 12.66
N SER A 337 23.34 15.40 11.50
CA SER A 337 21.94 15.78 11.25
C SER A 337 20.97 14.58 11.27
N TRP A 338 21.45 13.34 11.14
CA TRP A 338 20.60 12.15 11.20
C TRP A 338 20.39 11.66 12.64
N ASN A 339 21.24 12.05 13.58
CA ASN A 339 21.21 11.57 14.97
C ASN A 339 19.95 12.00 15.76
N THR A 340 19.18 12.96 15.25
CA THR A 340 17.90 13.43 15.82
C THR A 340 16.67 12.80 15.15
N VAL A 341 16.87 11.99 14.10
CA VAL A 341 15.80 11.34 13.34
C VAL A 341 15.59 9.92 13.89
N PRO A 342 14.37 9.54 14.34
CA PRO A 342 14.12 8.21 14.86
C PRO A 342 14.37 7.12 13.80
N GLY A 343 15.09 6.06 14.17
CA GLY A 343 15.34 4.90 13.32
C GLY A 343 16.82 4.52 13.24
N ILE A 344 17.10 3.48 12.45
CA ILE A 344 18.45 2.93 12.29
C ILE A 344 19.15 3.57 11.08
N ASN A 345 20.45 3.84 11.18
CA ASN A 345 21.28 4.32 10.08
C ASN A 345 21.95 3.14 9.36
N ILE A 346 21.36 2.63 8.29
CA ILE A 346 21.84 1.40 7.62
C ILE A 346 23.29 1.50 7.12
N LEU A 347 23.81 2.69 6.83
CA LEU A 347 25.21 2.88 6.43
C LEU A 347 26.23 2.53 7.53
N GLN A 348 25.82 2.36 8.79
CA GLN A 348 26.71 1.94 9.87
C GLN A 348 26.79 0.40 10.05
N HIS A 349 25.87 -0.37 9.45
CA HIS A 349 25.74 -1.81 9.70
C HIS A 349 26.27 -2.63 8.50
N VAL A 350 27.58 -2.85 8.48
CA VAL A 350 28.29 -3.59 7.40
C VAL A 350 28.92 -4.91 7.88
N HIS A 351 28.32 -5.50 8.90
CA HIS A 351 28.68 -6.83 9.39
C HIS A 351 27.39 -7.65 9.45
N ARG A 352 27.32 -8.75 8.71
CA ARG A 352 26.18 -9.67 8.71
C ARG A 352 26.46 -10.91 9.55
N GLU A 353 25.40 -11.51 10.06
CA GLU A 353 25.48 -12.84 10.64
C GLU A 353 25.90 -13.88 9.58
N PRO A 354 26.70 -14.90 9.97
CA PRO A 354 26.89 -16.11 9.18
C PRO A 354 25.61 -16.97 9.21
N ASP A 355 25.49 -17.82 8.21
CA ASP A 355 24.26 -18.58 7.96
C ASP A 355 24.05 -19.69 9.00
N ARG A 356 22.82 -19.81 9.50
CA ARG A 356 22.49 -20.68 10.64
C ARG A 356 22.48 -22.14 10.20
N LYS A 357 23.24 -22.98 10.90
CA LYS A 357 23.16 -24.45 10.71
C LYS A 357 21.73 -24.93 10.88
N GLU A 358 21.29 -25.80 9.98
CA GLU A 358 19.98 -26.48 10.00
C GLU A 358 18.74 -25.57 9.96
N VAL A 359 18.90 -24.25 9.81
CA VAL A 359 17.80 -23.28 9.72
C VAL A 359 17.91 -22.50 8.42
N PHE A 360 17.00 -22.77 7.47
CA PHE A 360 16.90 -21.99 6.24
C PHE A 360 16.69 -20.50 6.55
N ASN A 361 17.46 -19.65 5.87
CA ASN A 361 17.21 -18.23 5.87
C ASN A 361 15.89 -17.93 5.15
N PRO A 362 15.03 -17.03 5.69
CA PRO A 362 13.83 -16.58 4.99
C PRO A 362 14.16 -15.93 3.65
N LYS A 363 13.15 -15.82 2.78
CA LYS A 363 13.33 -15.27 1.43
C LYS A 363 12.34 -14.15 1.17
N LYS A 364 12.68 -13.25 0.25
CA LYS A 364 11.80 -12.26 -0.37
C LYS A 364 12.01 -12.26 -1.88
N MET A 365 11.10 -11.64 -2.61
CA MET A 365 10.84 -12.03 -4.00
C MET A 365 10.71 -10.84 -4.94
N ILE A 366 11.34 -10.93 -6.11
CA ILE A 366 10.96 -10.15 -7.29
C ILE A 366 10.13 -11.08 -8.17
N VAL A 367 8.92 -10.66 -8.52
CA VAL A 367 7.96 -11.46 -9.28
C VAL A 367 7.50 -10.74 -10.54
N ASP A 368 7.23 -11.51 -11.59
CA ASP A 368 6.39 -11.09 -12.69
C ASP A 368 4.92 -11.20 -12.22
N PRO A 369 4.20 -10.09 -11.99
CA PRO A 369 2.87 -10.14 -11.39
C PRO A 369 1.82 -10.81 -12.29
N ARG A 370 2.09 -10.93 -13.60
CA ARG A 370 1.24 -11.71 -14.52
C ARG A 370 1.45 -13.21 -14.38
N LYS A 371 2.55 -13.66 -13.80
CA LYS A 371 2.85 -15.10 -13.60
C LYS A 371 2.50 -15.62 -12.22
N VAL A 372 2.25 -14.75 -11.23
CA VAL A 372 1.85 -15.15 -9.87
C VAL A 372 0.34 -15.05 -9.69
N ILE A 373 -0.22 -16.01 -8.94
CA ILE A 373 -1.66 -16.11 -8.65
C ILE A 373 -1.88 -15.94 -7.14
N GLN A 374 -1.07 -16.61 -6.31
CA GLN A 374 -1.15 -16.51 -4.85
C GLN A 374 0.27 -16.47 -4.24
N THR A 375 0.52 -15.55 -3.31
CA THR A 375 1.78 -15.45 -2.56
C THR A 375 1.57 -15.55 -1.05
N SER A 376 2.57 -16.09 -0.36
CA SER A 376 2.81 -15.86 1.07
C SER A 376 3.94 -14.82 1.25
N VAL A 377 4.44 -14.65 2.48
CA VAL A 377 5.48 -13.69 2.87
C VAL A 377 6.87 -14.10 2.37
N HIS A 378 7.16 -15.40 2.29
CA HIS A 378 8.50 -15.93 1.94
C HIS A 378 8.53 -16.87 0.71
N SER A 379 7.38 -17.17 0.13
CA SER A 379 7.24 -18.04 -1.04
C SER A 379 5.97 -17.71 -1.81
N VAL A 380 5.96 -18.05 -3.10
CA VAL A 380 4.74 -18.09 -3.91
C VAL A 380 4.01 -19.42 -3.66
N LEU A 381 2.69 -19.37 -3.49
CA LEU A 381 1.82 -20.53 -3.26
C LEU A 381 1.30 -21.10 -4.59
N HIS A 382 0.99 -20.24 -5.56
CA HIS A 382 0.50 -20.65 -6.88
C HIS A 382 0.94 -19.66 -7.98
N ALA A 383 1.46 -20.17 -9.09
CA ALA A 383 1.96 -19.41 -10.23
C ALA A 383 1.99 -20.23 -11.52
N TYR A 384 1.89 -19.54 -12.66
CA TYR A 384 2.10 -20.07 -14.01
C TYR A 384 3.58 -20.12 -14.42
N GLY A 385 4.42 -19.31 -13.77
CA GLY A 385 5.86 -19.26 -14.01
C GLY A 385 6.65 -20.12 -13.02
N THR A 386 7.78 -20.66 -13.48
CA THR A 386 8.73 -21.33 -12.58
C THR A 386 9.35 -20.36 -11.56
N SER A 387 9.86 -20.94 -10.47
CA SER A 387 10.57 -20.24 -9.40
C SER A 387 12.06 -20.56 -9.45
N VAL A 388 12.92 -19.54 -9.31
CA VAL A 388 14.37 -19.71 -9.16
C VAL A 388 14.84 -19.14 -7.83
N ASN A 389 15.73 -19.87 -7.14
CA ASN A 389 16.50 -19.32 -6.03
C ASN A 389 17.69 -18.57 -6.64
N VAL A 390 17.74 -17.26 -6.46
CA VAL A 390 18.86 -16.44 -6.94
C VAL A 390 20.09 -16.74 -6.08
N PRO A 391 21.23 -17.11 -6.68
CA PRO A 391 22.46 -17.35 -5.90
C PRO A 391 22.86 -16.10 -5.12
N MET A 392 23.26 -16.29 -3.86
CA MET A 392 23.67 -15.22 -2.96
C MET A 392 24.79 -14.34 -3.57
N ASP A 393 25.68 -14.92 -4.39
CA ASP A 393 26.75 -14.17 -5.05
C ASP A 393 26.27 -13.24 -6.20
N VAL A 394 25.01 -13.36 -6.63
CA VAL A 394 24.35 -12.42 -7.57
C VAL A 394 23.71 -11.28 -6.80
N ALA A 395 22.96 -11.59 -5.75
CA ALA A 395 22.26 -10.63 -4.89
C ALA A 395 21.79 -11.28 -3.58
N LEU A 396 21.65 -10.46 -2.53
CA LEU A 396 21.11 -10.86 -1.23
C LEU A 396 20.06 -9.86 -0.73
N ILE A 397 19.25 -10.22 0.27
CA ILE A 397 18.47 -9.24 1.03
C ILE A 397 19.28 -8.79 2.23
N TYR A 398 19.61 -7.50 2.23
CA TYR A 398 20.14 -6.78 3.38
C TYR A 398 18.98 -6.52 4.36
N HIS A 399 18.98 -7.15 5.53
CA HIS A 399 17.98 -6.92 6.58
C HIS A 399 18.64 -6.36 7.85
N CYS A 400 18.53 -5.06 8.08
CA CYS A 400 19.12 -4.40 9.24
C CYS A 400 18.11 -4.30 10.39
N ARG A 401 18.36 -5.03 11.48
CA ARG A 401 17.41 -5.30 12.56
C ARG A 401 18.07 -5.99 13.77
N VAL A 402 17.29 -6.26 14.81
CA VAL A 402 17.70 -7.09 15.96
C VAL A 402 18.28 -8.44 15.50
N PRO A 403 19.41 -8.88 16.11
CA PRO A 403 20.09 -10.12 15.72
C PRO A 403 19.21 -11.36 15.92
N LEU A 404 19.46 -12.39 15.11
CA LEU A 404 18.93 -13.75 15.31
C LEU A 404 19.91 -14.64 16.06
N GLN A 405 21.19 -14.27 16.11
CA GLN A 405 22.27 -14.98 16.82
C GLN A 405 22.99 -14.03 17.79
N SER A 406 22.26 -13.52 18.79
CA SER A 406 22.70 -12.49 19.75
C SER A 406 24.03 -12.75 20.47
N ASN A 407 24.46 -14.00 20.52
CA ASN A 407 25.63 -14.45 21.27
C ASN A 407 26.88 -14.65 20.39
N LEU A 408 26.81 -14.32 19.09
CA LEU A 408 28.00 -14.35 18.22
C LEU A 408 28.97 -13.22 18.58
N PRO A 409 30.27 -13.52 18.74
CA PRO A 409 31.29 -12.50 18.92
C PRO A 409 31.59 -11.82 17.58
N ARG A 410 32.10 -10.58 17.62
CA ARG A 410 32.17 -9.70 16.44
C ARG A 410 33.05 -10.27 15.31
N GLU A 411 34.09 -11.01 15.66
CA GLU A 411 35.00 -11.71 14.76
C GLU A 411 34.36 -12.88 14.00
N SER A 412 33.18 -13.36 14.43
CA SER A 412 32.39 -14.36 13.69
C SER A 412 31.43 -13.74 12.67
N LEU A 413 31.32 -12.41 12.61
CA LEU A 413 30.44 -11.70 11.68
C LEU A 413 31.16 -11.42 10.36
N ILE A 414 30.43 -11.63 9.25
CA ILE A 414 30.97 -11.46 7.90
C ILE A 414 30.87 -9.98 7.52
N ARG A 415 32.01 -9.33 7.30
CA ARG A 415 32.04 -7.92 6.88
C ARG A 415 31.64 -7.80 5.41
N ASP A 416 30.51 -7.14 5.15
CA ASP A 416 29.97 -6.90 3.82
C ASP A 416 29.67 -5.41 3.64
N THR A 417 30.43 -4.75 2.76
CA THR A 417 30.34 -3.31 2.48
C THR A 417 29.62 -3.02 1.16
N THR A 418 28.84 -3.95 0.62
CA THR A 418 28.18 -3.80 -0.70
C THR A 418 27.22 -2.61 -0.73
N LEU A 419 26.53 -2.33 0.38
CA LEU A 419 25.66 -1.15 0.52
C LEU A 419 26.44 0.18 0.31
N TRP A 420 27.71 0.23 0.71
CA TRP A 420 28.55 1.43 0.57
C TRP A 420 28.88 1.78 -0.88
N ARG A 421 28.66 0.89 -1.87
CA ARG A 421 28.77 1.24 -3.29
C ARG A 421 27.86 2.41 -3.68
N TYR A 422 26.73 2.55 -2.98
CA TYR A 422 25.70 3.57 -3.23
C TYR A 422 25.81 4.78 -2.30
N ASN A 423 26.85 4.86 -1.44
CA ASN A 423 26.90 5.80 -0.31
C ASN A 423 26.66 7.26 -0.73
N SER A 424 27.27 7.73 -1.81
CA SER A 424 27.29 9.16 -2.14
C SER A 424 25.92 9.65 -2.62
N SER A 425 25.27 8.88 -3.49
CA SER A 425 23.89 9.15 -3.92
C SER A 425 22.90 8.98 -2.77
N LEU A 426 23.05 7.93 -1.95
CA LEU A 426 22.15 7.69 -0.82
C LEU A 426 22.22 8.82 0.22
N ILE A 427 23.43 9.23 0.62
CA ILE A 427 23.65 10.32 1.58
C ILE A 427 23.08 11.64 1.04
N MET A 428 23.31 11.95 -0.23
CA MET A 428 22.78 13.15 -0.88
C MET A 428 21.24 13.18 -0.87
N ASN A 429 20.60 12.08 -1.31
CA ASN A 429 19.15 12.00 -1.40
C ASN A 429 18.49 12.00 -0.02
N VAL A 430 19.00 11.21 0.93
CA VAL A 430 18.46 11.12 2.30
C VAL A 430 18.57 12.47 3.01
N ASN A 431 19.67 13.21 2.82
CA ASN A 431 19.79 14.58 3.33
C ASN A 431 18.73 15.53 2.74
N LYS A 432 18.48 15.47 1.43
CA LYS A 432 17.42 16.26 0.78
C LYS A 432 16.05 15.98 1.42
N VAL A 433 15.67 14.70 1.52
CA VAL A 433 14.35 14.30 2.05
C VAL A 433 14.20 14.69 3.52
N LEU A 434 15.20 14.38 4.37
CA LEU A 434 15.13 14.70 5.81
C LEU A 434 15.13 16.22 6.07
N TYR A 435 15.83 17.00 5.25
CA TYR A 435 15.76 18.46 5.29
C TYR A 435 14.32 18.93 5.05
N GLN A 436 13.74 18.56 3.91
CA GLN A 436 12.41 19.01 3.47
C GLN A 436 11.21 18.45 4.28
N THR A 437 11.42 17.44 5.14
CA THR A 437 10.33 16.75 5.86
C THR A 437 10.44 16.78 7.38
N VAL A 438 11.66 16.79 7.92
CA VAL A 438 11.90 16.69 9.37
C VAL A 438 12.59 17.94 9.90
N LEU A 439 13.72 18.31 9.29
CA LEU A 439 14.67 19.26 9.87
C LEU A 439 14.33 20.74 9.57
N GLU A 440 13.66 21.05 8.45
CA GLU A 440 13.12 22.40 8.21
C GLU A 440 12.04 22.77 9.23
N THR A 441 11.20 21.80 9.64
CA THR A 441 10.11 22.03 10.62
C THR A 441 10.55 22.09 12.09
N GLN A 442 11.80 22.49 12.34
CA GLN A 442 12.38 22.76 13.66
C GLN A 442 12.90 24.20 13.79
N LYS A 443 12.52 25.09 12.86
CA LYS A 443 12.72 26.54 12.91
C LYS A 443 11.37 27.26 12.88
#